data_AF-A0AAE0UPQ6-F1
#
_entry.id   AF-A0AAE0UPQ6-F1
#
_cell.length_a   1.000
_cell.length_b   1.000
_cell.length_c   1.000
_cell.angle_alpha   90.00
_cell.angle_beta   90.00
_cell.angle_gamma   90.00
#
_symmetry.space_group_name_H-M   'P 1'
#
loop_
_entity.id
_entity.type
_entity.pdbx_description
1 polymer ?
#
loop_
_entity_poly.entity_id
_entity_poly.type
_entity_poly.pdbx_seq_one_letter_code
_entity_poly.pdbx_strand_id
1 'polypeptide(L)'
;MAGLEKSSGDAVFKFEPCVLHVQCRRLEDAQLLHSVAINSGFRNSGVTVGKKGKIIMAVRSTHCLEVPLSHKGKVLVSEEYITFLVGVANNKMGENLKRIERFSECLRSALEPDEEKRRVKGAELEEKTVYRRRRRRERERERDSTGSDDCRVVQQSDGQQSSELDCELGLFS
;
A
#
# COMPACT_ATOMS: atom_id res chain seq x y z
N MET A 1 -38.58 14.35 -17.66
CA MET A 1 -37.78 15.31 -18.47
C MET A 1 -38.01 16.81 -18.20
N ALA A 2 -39.21 17.26 -17.79
CA ALA A 2 -39.58 18.69 -17.73
C ALA A 2 -38.65 19.64 -16.93
N GLY A 3 -37.86 19.13 -15.97
CA GLY A 3 -36.89 19.95 -15.23
C GLY A 3 -35.64 20.32 -16.04
N LEU A 4 -35.17 19.41 -16.91
CA LEU A 4 -34.01 19.64 -17.78
C LEU A 4 -34.37 20.55 -18.95
N GLU A 5 -35.57 20.40 -19.52
CA GLU A 5 -36.07 21.20 -20.64
C GLU A 5 -36.35 22.67 -20.24
N LYS A 6 -36.62 22.94 -18.96
CA LYS A 6 -36.80 24.29 -18.43
C LYS A 6 -35.48 24.95 -18.03
N SER A 7 -34.38 24.21 -18.01
CA SER A 7 -33.08 24.73 -17.62
C SER A 7 -32.44 25.50 -18.77
N SER A 8 -31.98 26.73 -18.51
CA SER A 8 -31.28 27.55 -19.51
C SER A 8 -29.76 27.31 -19.55
N GLY A 9 -29.26 26.37 -18.74
CA GLY A 9 -27.84 26.14 -18.52
C GLY A 9 -27.39 24.72 -18.82
N ASP A 10 -26.11 24.46 -18.54
CA ASP A 10 -25.51 23.13 -18.63
C ASP A 10 -25.89 22.33 -17.39
N ALA A 11 -26.26 21.06 -17.57
CA ALA A 11 -26.60 20.14 -16.51
C ALA A 11 -25.74 18.89 -16.64
N VAL A 12 -25.24 18.39 -15.51
CA VAL A 12 -24.37 17.22 -15.43
C VAL A 12 -24.93 16.25 -14.39
N PHE A 13 -25.08 14.99 -14.77
CA PHE A 13 -25.36 13.91 -13.84
C PHE A 13 -24.05 13.49 -13.18
N LYS A 14 -23.99 13.51 -11.86
CA LYS A 14 -22.77 13.21 -11.12
C LYS A 14 -22.99 12.25 -9.96
N PHE A 15 -22.08 11.30 -9.82
CA PHE A 15 -21.88 10.49 -8.63
C PHE A 15 -20.43 10.59 -8.18
N GLU A 16 -20.23 10.89 -6.90
CA GLU A 16 -18.91 10.93 -6.25
C GLU A 16 -18.85 9.91 -5.11
N PRO A 17 -17.70 9.25 -4.90
CA PRO A 17 -17.51 8.32 -3.80
C PRO A 17 -17.21 9.07 -2.49
N CYS A 18 -17.13 8.35 -1.38
CA CYS A 18 -16.71 8.94 -0.11
C CYS A 18 -15.26 9.44 -0.18
N VAL A 19 -15.05 10.63 0.39
CA VAL A 19 -13.75 11.27 0.60
C VAL A 19 -13.63 11.64 2.07
N LEU A 20 -12.57 11.17 2.74
CA LEU A 20 -12.32 11.44 4.15
C LEU A 20 -10.89 11.95 4.35
N HIS A 21 -10.73 13.02 5.12
CA HIS A 21 -9.43 13.51 5.55
C HIS A 21 -9.31 13.36 7.06
N VAL A 22 -8.27 12.66 7.51
CA VAL A 22 -8.01 12.37 8.91
C VAL A 22 -6.70 13.02 9.31
N GLN A 23 -6.71 13.78 10.40
CA GLN A 23 -5.48 14.28 11.01
C GLN A 23 -4.88 13.20 11.91
N CYS A 24 -3.64 12.83 11.66
CA CYS A 24 -2.92 11.85 12.46
C CYS A 24 -1.96 12.56 13.41
N ARG A 25 -1.83 12.02 14.64
CA ARG A 25 -0.88 12.53 15.62
C ARG A 25 0.55 12.15 15.26
N ARG A 26 0.75 10.92 14.80
CA ARG A 26 2.05 10.37 14.42
C ARG A 26 2.05 9.85 12.98
N LEU A 27 3.24 9.70 12.41
CA LEU A 27 3.39 9.14 11.06
C LEU A 27 3.01 7.66 11.02
N GLU A 28 3.28 6.92 12.09
CA GLU A 28 2.94 5.49 12.15
C GLU A 28 1.42 5.27 12.12
N ASP A 29 0.65 6.14 12.79
CA ASP A 29 -0.82 6.11 12.74
C ASP A 29 -1.34 6.36 11.32
N ALA A 30 -0.72 7.31 10.61
CA ALA A 30 -1.06 7.61 9.21
C ALA A 30 -0.72 6.45 8.27
N GLN A 31 0.42 5.78 8.50
CA GLN A 31 0.82 4.59 7.75
C GLN A 31 -0.14 3.43 8.00
N LEU A 32 -0.54 3.19 9.24
CA LEU A 32 -1.55 2.19 9.59
C LEU A 32 -2.87 2.47 8.87
N LEU A 33 -3.37 3.70 8.99
CA LEU A 33 -4.61 4.13 8.35
C LEU A 33 -4.53 4.02 6.83
N HIS A 34 -3.39 4.33 6.23
CA HIS A 34 -3.12 4.14 4.82
C HIS A 34 -3.18 2.68 4.41
N SER A 35 -2.50 1.78 5.11
CA SER A 35 -2.57 0.34 4.84
C SER A 35 -3.99 -0.19 4.93
N VAL A 36 -4.75 0.21 5.95
CA VAL A 36 -6.17 -0.13 6.09
C VAL A 36 -6.97 0.39 4.88
N ALA A 37 -6.81 1.66 4.51
CA ALA A 37 -7.51 2.25 3.37
C ALA A 37 -7.25 1.51 2.05
N ILE A 38 -5.99 1.19 1.73
CA ILE A 38 -5.62 0.45 0.52
C ILE A 38 -6.28 -0.94 0.51
N ASN A 39 -6.20 -1.66 1.64
CA ASN A 39 -6.77 -3.00 1.79
C ASN A 39 -8.31 -2.98 1.69
N SER A 40 -8.94 -1.90 2.14
CA SER A 40 -10.39 -1.68 2.03
C SER A 40 -10.83 -1.09 0.69
N GLY A 41 -9.92 -0.92 -0.28
CA GLY A 41 -10.24 -0.57 -1.67
C GLY A 41 -10.12 0.92 -2.03
N PHE A 42 -9.55 1.74 -1.15
CA PHE A 42 -9.29 3.16 -1.39
C PHE A 42 -7.87 3.37 -1.90
N ARG A 43 -7.56 2.86 -3.11
CA ARG A 43 -6.20 2.84 -3.67
C ARG A 43 -5.59 4.22 -3.96
N ASN A 44 -6.41 5.26 -4.05
CA ASN A 44 -5.99 6.64 -4.32
C ASN A 44 -5.79 7.47 -3.04
N SER A 45 -5.73 6.78 -1.91
CA SER A 45 -5.43 7.36 -0.62
C SER A 45 -3.96 7.79 -0.54
N GLY A 46 -3.66 8.74 0.34
CA GLY A 46 -2.30 9.24 0.49
C GLY A 46 -2.11 10.09 1.74
N VAL A 47 -0.86 10.17 2.18
CA VAL A 47 -0.46 10.95 3.36
C VAL A 47 0.22 12.23 2.91
N THR A 48 -0.18 13.36 3.47
CA THR A 48 0.46 14.67 3.29
C THR A 48 1.02 15.14 4.62
N VAL A 49 2.29 15.56 4.63
CA VAL A 49 2.94 16.17 5.80
C VAL A 49 3.09 17.68 5.53
N GLY A 50 2.31 18.47 6.24
CA GLY A 50 2.31 19.93 6.13
C GLY A 50 3.40 20.60 6.98
N LYS A 51 3.54 21.92 6.80
CA LYS A 51 4.40 22.78 7.63
C LYS A 51 3.99 22.63 9.11
N LYS A 52 4.97 22.62 10.01
CA LYS A 52 4.79 22.36 11.47
C LYS A 52 4.40 20.92 11.84
N GLY A 53 4.65 19.95 10.96
CA GLY A 53 4.46 18.52 11.28
C GLY A 53 3.00 18.05 11.28
N LYS A 54 2.08 18.81 10.66
CA LYS A 54 0.67 18.40 10.53
C LYS A 54 0.56 17.26 9.52
N ILE A 55 0.19 16.07 9.97
CA ILE A 55 0.03 14.89 9.11
C ILE A 55 -1.45 14.71 8.79
N ILE A 56 -1.78 14.70 7.50
CA ILE A 56 -3.15 14.49 6.99
C ILE A 56 -3.14 13.26 6.10
N MET A 57 -3.97 12.29 6.49
CA MET A 57 -4.25 11.10 5.70
C MET A 57 -5.55 11.32 4.92
N ALA A 58 -5.49 11.25 3.60
CA ALA A 58 -6.64 11.34 2.70
C ALA A 58 -7.06 9.93 2.26
N VAL A 59 -8.30 9.53 2.55
CA VAL A 59 -8.92 8.28 2.10
C VAL A 59 -9.82 8.60 0.90
N ARG A 60 -9.46 8.07 -0.28
CA ARG A 60 -10.10 8.42 -1.56
C ARG A 60 -10.22 7.23 -2.49
N SER A 61 -11.23 7.26 -3.35
CA SER A 61 -11.46 6.31 -4.44
C SER A 61 -11.53 7.04 -5.79
N THR A 62 -11.27 6.35 -6.89
CA THR A 62 -11.49 6.84 -8.25
C THR A 62 -12.91 6.60 -8.76
N HIS A 63 -13.74 5.92 -7.98
CA HIS A 63 -15.06 5.50 -8.43
C HIS A 63 -16.03 6.68 -8.54
N CYS A 64 -16.19 7.23 -9.74
CA CYS A 64 -17.11 8.32 -10.01
C CYS A 64 -17.91 8.06 -11.29
N LEU A 65 -18.90 8.90 -11.55
CA LEU A 65 -19.63 9.00 -12.81
C LEU A 65 -19.94 10.46 -13.04
N GLU A 66 -19.61 10.98 -14.22
CA GLU A 66 -19.92 12.34 -14.62
C GLU A 66 -20.36 12.32 -16.07
N VAL A 67 -21.59 12.77 -16.33
CA VAL A 67 -22.20 12.72 -17.67
C VAL A 67 -22.97 14.01 -17.94
N PRO A 68 -22.62 14.79 -18.98
CA PRO A 68 -23.39 15.96 -19.37
C PRO A 68 -24.77 15.55 -19.90
N LEU A 69 -25.82 16.14 -19.34
CA LEU A 69 -27.22 15.91 -19.73
C LEU A 69 -27.74 17.01 -20.65
N SER A 70 -27.29 18.25 -20.46
CA SER A 70 -27.64 19.38 -21.31
C SER A 70 -26.43 20.27 -21.59
N HIS A 71 -26.45 20.95 -22.73
CA HIS A 71 -25.50 22.00 -23.07
C HIS A 71 -26.24 23.20 -23.67
N LYS A 72 -26.01 24.39 -23.12
CA LYS A 72 -26.68 25.65 -23.49
C LYS A 72 -28.20 25.54 -23.46
N GLY A 73 -28.74 24.88 -22.43
CA GLY A 73 -30.18 24.64 -22.25
C GLY A 73 -30.80 23.60 -23.20
N LYS A 74 -30.02 23.02 -24.12
CA LYS A 74 -30.47 21.91 -24.97
C LYS A 74 -30.16 20.58 -24.31
N VAL A 75 -31.19 19.77 -24.09
CA VAL A 75 -31.05 18.40 -23.57
C VAL A 75 -30.43 17.50 -24.65
N LEU A 76 -29.42 16.72 -24.26
CA LEU A 76 -28.64 15.86 -25.17
C LEU A 76 -29.01 14.38 -25.08
N VAL A 77 -29.81 13.99 -24.08
CA VAL A 77 -30.08 12.60 -23.73
C VAL A 77 -31.59 12.30 -23.70
N SER A 78 -31.97 11.03 -23.86
CA SER A 78 -33.35 10.57 -23.70
C SER A 78 -33.68 10.29 -22.23
N GLU A 79 -34.98 10.20 -21.92
CA GLU A 79 -35.45 9.83 -20.57
C GLU A 79 -35.05 8.41 -20.17
N GLU A 80 -35.06 7.48 -21.14
CA GLU A 80 -34.59 6.10 -20.97
C GLU A 80 -33.10 6.07 -20.55
N TYR A 81 -32.28 6.92 -21.16
CA TYR A 81 -30.87 7.04 -20.82
C TYR A 81 -30.67 7.56 -19.40
N ILE A 82 -31.47 8.53 -18.95
CA ILE A 82 -31.42 9.01 -17.56
C ILE A 82 -31.76 7.89 -16.58
N THR A 83 -32.79 7.10 -16.88
CA THR A 83 -33.17 5.94 -16.05
C THR A 83 -32.03 4.93 -15.95
N PHE A 84 -31.35 4.66 -17.06
CA PHE A 84 -30.14 3.83 -17.08
C PHE A 84 -29.01 4.43 -16.22
N LEU A 85 -28.71 5.73 -16.38
CA LEU A 85 -27.68 6.42 -15.60
C LEU A 85 -27.95 6.35 -14.09
N VAL A 86 -29.20 6.53 -13.67
CA VAL A 86 -29.61 6.40 -12.26
C VAL A 86 -29.33 4.99 -11.75
N GLY A 87 -29.67 3.95 -12.54
CA GLY A 87 -29.35 2.57 -12.19
C GLY A 87 -27.84 2.34 -12.02
N VAL A 88 -27.03 2.82 -12.96
CA VAL A 88 -25.56 2.75 -12.87
C VAL A 88 -25.07 3.50 -11.62
N ALA A 89 -25.55 4.71 -11.36
CA ALA A 89 -25.15 5.52 -10.21
C ALA A 89 -25.49 4.86 -8.87
N ASN A 90 -26.68 4.27 -8.75
CA ASN A 90 -27.10 3.56 -7.55
C ASN A 90 -26.26 2.30 -7.32
N ASN A 91 -25.94 1.54 -8.36
CA ASN A 91 -25.00 0.42 -8.26
C ASN A 91 -23.63 0.91 -7.78
N LYS A 92 -23.15 2.04 -8.33
CA LYS A 92 -21.88 2.63 -7.93
C LYS A 92 -21.88 3.10 -6.47
N MET A 93 -22.99 3.66 -6.02
CA MET A 93 -23.21 4.06 -4.63
C MET A 93 -23.24 2.84 -3.69
N GLY A 94 -23.91 1.75 -4.09
CA GLY A 94 -23.92 0.51 -3.32
C GLY A 94 -22.53 -0.07 -3.11
N GLU A 95 -21.67 -0.06 -4.13
CA GLU A 95 -20.27 -0.45 -3.95
C GLU A 95 -19.47 0.52 -3.07
N ASN A 96 -19.73 1.82 -3.17
CA ASN A 96 -19.10 2.82 -2.32
C ASN A 96 -19.43 2.58 -0.85
N LEU A 97 -20.69 2.30 -0.51
CA LEU A 97 -21.11 1.95 0.85
C LEU A 97 -20.41 0.69 1.36
N LYS A 98 -20.37 -0.39 0.57
CA LYS A 98 -19.64 -1.61 0.92
C LYS A 98 -18.15 -1.37 1.20
N ARG A 99 -17.50 -0.49 0.42
CA ARG A 99 -16.10 -0.10 0.66
C ARG A 99 -15.94 0.67 1.97
N ILE A 100 -16.88 1.58 2.29
CA ILE A 100 -16.90 2.34 3.56
C ILE A 100 -17.07 1.40 4.75
N GLU A 101 -18.03 0.47 4.69
CA GLU A 101 -18.27 -0.52 5.74
C GLU A 101 -17.02 -1.37 6.00
N ARG A 102 -16.46 -1.97 4.95
CA ARG A 102 -15.21 -2.73 5.04
C ARG A 102 -14.06 -1.91 5.62
N PHE A 103 -13.95 -0.63 5.25
CA PHE A 103 -12.95 0.26 5.81
C PHE A 103 -13.16 0.50 7.30
N SER A 104 -14.40 0.73 7.73
CA SER A 104 -14.73 0.90 9.15
C SER A 104 -14.41 -0.36 9.96
N GLU A 105 -14.70 -1.54 9.43
CA GLU A 105 -14.41 -2.83 10.08
C GLU A 105 -12.91 -3.05 10.20
N CYS A 106 -12.17 -2.94 9.09
CA CYS A 106 -10.72 -3.10 9.10
C CYS A 106 -10.03 -2.08 10.02
N LEU A 107 -10.53 -0.84 10.07
CA LEU A 107 -10.00 0.17 10.96
C LEU A 107 -10.26 -0.17 12.43
N ARG A 108 -11.46 -0.63 12.78
CA ARG A 108 -11.78 -1.07 14.14
C ARG A 108 -10.84 -2.18 14.59
N SER A 109 -10.69 -3.24 13.78
CA SER A 109 -9.78 -4.36 14.07
C SER A 109 -8.30 -3.96 14.12
N ALA A 110 -7.88 -2.93 13.40
CA ALA A 110 -6.51 -2.42 13.44
C ALA A 110 -6.20 -1.58 14.68
N LEU A 111 -7.23 -0.99 15.30
CA LEU A 111 -7.12 -0.17 16.52
C LEU A 111 -7.31 -0.99 17.80
N GLU A 112 -7.91 -2.18 17.71
CA GLU A 112 -7.99 -3.09 18.85
C GLU A 112 -6.58 -3.51 19.31
N PRO A 113 -6.28 -3.46 20.62
CA PRO A 113 -4.97 -3.80 21.14
C PRO A 113 -4.68 -5.30 20.96
N ASP A 114 -3.68 -5.61 20.14
CA ASP A 114 -3.19 -6.97 19.92
C ASP A 114 -2.38 -7.48 21.12
N GLU A 115 -3.02 -8.15 22.07
CA GLU A 115 -2.33 -9.08 22.97
C GLU A 115 -1.86 -10.34 22.20
N GLU A 116 -2.59 -10.75 21.15
CA GLU A 116 -2.34 -12.00 20.42
C GLU A 116 -1.25 -11.87 19.33
N LYS A 117 -1.21 -10.78 18.54
CA LYS A 117 -0.20 -10.61 17.47
C LYS A 117 1.21 -10.36 17.99
N ARG A 118 1.36 -9.90 19.25
CA ARG A 118 2.66 -9.76 19.91
C ARG A 118 3.28 -11.13 20.23
N ARG A 119 2.47 -12.12 20.62
CA ARG A 119 2.93 -13.48 20.96
C ARG A 119 3.42 -14.23 19.72
N VAL A 120 2.68 -14.15 18.61
CA VAL A 120 3.04 -14.83 17.35
C VAL A 120 4.31 -14.23 16.73
N LYS A 121 4.44 -12.90 16.70
CA LYS A 121 5.68 -12.25 16.21
C LYS A 121 6.90 -12.53 17.09
N GLY A 122 6.69 -12.62 18.41
CA GLY A 122 7.73 -13.03 19.36
C GLY A 122 8.20 -14.46 19.09
N ALA A 123 7.27 -15.39 18.91
CA ALA A 123 7.56 -16.79 18.61
C ALA A 123 8.30 -16.97 17.26
N GLU A 124 7.90 -16.28 16.19
CA GLU A 124 8.61 -16.33 14.90
C GLU A 124 10.02 -15.74 14.96
N LEU A 125 10.24 -14.67 15.75
CA LEU A 125 11.57 -14.10 15.94
C LEU A 125 12.46 -15.03 16.75
N GLU A 126 11.91 -15.64 17.81
CA GLU A 126 12.62 -16.65 18.60
C GLU A 126 12.99 -17.85 17.74
N GLU A 127 12.07 -18.40 16.95
CA GLU A 127 12.34 -19.54 16.05
C GLU A 127 13.45 -19.22 15.04
N LYS A 128 13.42 -18.03 14.41
CA LYS A 128 14.48 -17.58 13.49
C LYS A 128 15.83 -17.41 14.19
N THR A 129 15.86 -16.90 15.41
CA THR A 129 17.11 -16.76 16.19
C THR A 129 17.66 -18.12 16.63
N VAL A 130 16.79 -19.05 17.04
CA VAL A 130 17.13 -20.42 17.43
C VAL A 130 17.69 -21.18 16.23
N TYR A 131 17.04 -21.10 15.06
CA TYR A 131 17.53 -21.69 13.82
C TYR A 131 18.92 -21.13 13.44
N ARG A 132 19.11 -19.81 13.53
CA ARG A 132 20.41 -19.17 13.23
C ARG A 132 21.52 -19.60 14.21
N ARG A 133 21.19 -19.74 15.50
CA ARG A 133 22.13 -20.24 16.53
C ARG A 133 22.50 -21.71 16.30
N ARG A 134 21.52 -22.56 15.97
CA ARG A 134 21.74 -23.99 15.66
C ARG A 134 22.65 -24.17 14.45
N ARG A 135 22.36 -23.47 13.35
CA ARG A 135 23.16 -23.52 12.12
C ARG A 135 24.60 -23.03 12.32
N ARG A 136 24.82 -22.07 13.23
CA ARG A 136 26.17 -21.62 13.60
C ARG A 136 26.97 -22.71 14.32
N ARG A 137 26.34 -23.42 15.27
CA ARG A 137 26.98 -24.53 16.02
C ARG A 137 27.30 -25.73 15.13
N GLU A 138 26.44 -26.04 14.16
CA GLU A 138 26.67 -27.12 13.20
C GLU A 138 27.91 -26.81 12.32
N ARG A 139 28.04 -25.58 11.83
CA ARG A 139 29.23 -25.12 11.07
C ARG A 139 30.51 -25.09 11.90
N GLU A 140 30.43 -24.79 13.20
CA GLU A 140 31.58 -24.80 14.11
C GLU A 140 32.04 -26.25 14.36
N ARG A 141 31.12 -27.21 14.50
CA ARG A 141 31.44 -28.65 14.64
C ARG A 141 32.03 -29.27 13.38
N GLU A 142 31.56 -28.87 12.20
CA GLU A 142 32.11 -29.31 10.92
C GLU A 142 33.57 -28.85 10.76
N ARG A 143 33.92 -27.66 11.26
CA ARG A 143 35.29 -27.14 11.28
C ARG A 143 36.20 -27.87 12.27
N ASP A 144 35.68 -28.21 13.45
CA ASP A 144 36.46 -28.97 14.44
C ASP A 144 36.69 -30.43 14.00
N SER A 145 35.79 -31.03 13.21
CA SER A 145 35.94 -32.39 12.69
C SER A 145 36.98 -32.54 11.55
N THR A 146 37.48 -31.43 11.01
CA THR A 146 38.57 -31.40 10.01
C THR A 146 39.92 -30.99 10.59
N GLY A 147 40.00 -30.82 11.92
CA GLY A 147 41.22 -30.42 12.64
C GLY A 147 41.94 -31.58 13.31
N SER A 148 42.37 -32.60 12.56
CA SER A 148 43.43 -33.51 13.01
C SER A 148 44.13 -34.16 11.82
N ASP A 149 45.06 -33.43 11.21
CA ASP A 149 46.34 -33.95 10.73
C ASP A 149 47.30 -32.77 10.56
N ASP A 150 48.30 -32.69 11.44
CA ASP A 150 49.45 -31.79 11.32
C ASP A 150 50.67 -32.61 10.92
N CYS A 151 51.29 -32.29 9.77
CA CYS A 151 52.74 -32.38 9.62
C CYS A 151 53.26 -31.47 8.50
N ARG A 152 53.98 -30.43 8.95
CA ARG A 152 54.90 -29.53 8.24
C ARG A 152 55.69 -30.16 7.07
N VAL A 153 55.78 -29.43 5.95
CA VAL A 153 57.06 -29.14 5.26
C VAL A 153 56.97 -27.73 4.64
N VAL A 154 57.92 -26.87 5.01
CA VAL A 154 58.25 -25.60 4.33
C VAL A 154 59.09 -25.93 3.10
N GLN A 155 58.76 -25.38 1.92
CA GLN A 155 59.73 -24.88 0.95
C GLN A 155 59.10 -24.03 -0.17
N GLN A 156 59.92 -23.09 -0.64
CA GLN A 156 59.65 -21.92 -1.48
C GLN A 156 59.50 -22.25 -2.98
N SER A 157 58.93 -21.29 -3.73
CA SER A 157 59.28 -20.79 -5.09
C SER A 157 57.99 -20.40 -5.83
N ASP A 158 57.73 -19.12 -6.04
CA ASP A 158 58.16 -18.24 -7.14
C ASP A 158 57.03 -18.04 -8.17
N GLY A 159 56.77 -16.78 -8.54
CA GLY A 159 56.02 -16.47 -9.75
C GLY A 159 55.07 -15.27 -9.69
N GLN A 160 55.64 -14.07 -9.87
CA GLN A 160 55.11 -12.92 -10.66
C GLN A 160 53.81 -12.23 -10.17
N GLN A 161 53.91 -10.98 -9.69
CA GLN A 161 53.70 -9.70 -10.45
C GLN A 161 52.25 -9.55 -10.95
N SER A 162 51.51 -8.45 -10.78
CA SER A 162 51.77 -7.07 -10.36
C SER A 162 50.43 -6.28 -10.48
N SER A 163 50.36 -5.09 -9.86
CA SER A 163 49.54 -3.89 -10.19
C SER A 163 48.00 -4.02 -10.14
N GLU A 164 47.31 -3.40 -9.16
CA GLU A 164 46.88 -1.98 -9.12
C GLU A 164 45.69 -1.66 -10.05
N LEU A 165 44.59 -1.18 -9.40
CA LEU A 165 43.59 -0.18 -9.87
C LEU A 165 42.75 -0.61 -11.12
N ASP A 166 41.49 -0.26 -11.32
CA ASP A 166 40.71 0.89 -10.87
C ASP A 166 39.20 0.64 -11.17
N CYS A 167 38.39 1.60 -10.73
CA CYS A 167 37.01 1.95 -11.07
C CYS A 167 36.37 1.35 -12.36
N GLU A 168 35.08 1.00 -12.33
CA GLU A 168 34.03 1.89 -12.85
C GLU A 168 32.61 1.31 -12.77
N LEU A 169 31.69 2.27 -12.78
CA LEU A 169 30.24 2.21 -12.85
C LEU A 169 29.69 1.50 -14.10
N GLY A 170 28.57 0.79 -13.93
CA GLY A 170 27.64 0.43 -15.00
C GLY A 170 26.28 0.13 -14.37
N LEU A 171 25.36 1.09 -14.24
CA LEU A 171 24.38 1.45 -15.28
C LEU A 171 23.90 0.21 -16.04
N PHE A 172 22.80 -0.38 -15.59
CA PHE A 172 21.95 -1.20 -16.44
C PHE A 172 20.51 -0.68 -16.39
N SER A 173 20.03 -0.50 -17.62
CA SER A 173 18.70 -0.12 -18.11
C SER A 173 17.54 -0.92 -17.53
#